data_AF-A0A328CEJ9-F1
#
_entry.id   AF-A0A328CEJ9-F1
#
_cell.length_a   1.000
_cell.length_b   1.000
_cell.length_c   1.000
_cell.angle_alpha   90.00
_cell.angle_beta   90.00
_cell.angle_gamma   90.00
#
_symmetry.space_group_name_H-M   'P 1'
#
loop_
_entity.id
_entity.type
_entity.pdbx_description
1 polymer ?
#
loop_
_entity_poly.entity_id
_entity_poly.type
_entity_poly.pdbx_seq_one_letter_code
_entity_poly.pdbx_strand_id
1 'polypeptide(L)' 'MVSDKNDSKTEEARALSTSPEELRDPVTGLGPDEITEDGVERTLIRWFLSLTPDERLMWAQGHAQAVLRMRGGRILP' A
#
# COMPACT_ATOMS: atom_id res chain seq x y z
N MET A 1 -8.10 21.35 -44.18
CA MET A 1 -7.53 21.66 -42.85
C MET A 1 -8.64 21.47 -41.82
N VAL A 2 -8.70 20.30 -41.18
CA VAL A 2 -9.41 19.95 -39.93
C VAL A 2 -9.31 18.43 -39.90
N SER A 3 -8.26 17.90 -39.28
CA SER A 3 -8.19 16.46 -38.94
C SER A 3 -7.30 16.17 -37.74
N ASP A 4 -6.37 17.06 -37.36
CA ASP A 4 -5.40 16.73 -36.30
C ASP A 4 -5.90 16.89 -34.86
N LYS A 5 -7.13 17.37 -34.64
CA LYS A 5 -7.60 17.72 -33.28
C LYS A 5 -8.45 16.63 -32.60
N ASN A 6 -8.89 15.60 -33.34
CA ASN A 6 -9.73 14.53 -32.79
C ASN A 6 -8.93 13.30 -32.32
N ASP A 7 -7.73 13.07 -32.87
CA ASP A 7 -6.90 11.94 -32.48
C ASP A 7 -6.23 12.16 -31.11
N SER A 8 -5.82 13.40 -30.82
CA SER A 8 -5.18 13.75 -29.54
C SER A 8 -6.11 13.57 -28.33
N LYS A 9 -7.41 13.88 -28.47
CA LYS A 9 -8.40 13.67 -27.40
C LYS A 9 -8.72 12.19 -27.17
N THR A 10 -8.51 11.36 -28.19
CA THR A 10 -8.77 9.92 -28.14
C THR A 10 -7.63 9.16 -27.46
N GLU A 11 -6.37 9.60 -27.61
CA GLU A 11 -5.23 9.05 -26.86
C GLU A 11 -5.22 9.47 -25.39
N GLU A 12 -5.54 10.74 -25.07
CA GLU A 12 -5.70 11.18 -23.68
C GLU A 12 -6.80 10.40 -22.96
N ALA A 13 -7.93 10.14 -23.61
CA ALA A 13 -9.00 9.31 -23.07
C ALA A 13 -8.58 7.84 -22.89
N ARG A 14 -7.66 7.32 -23.71
CA ARG A 14 -7.12 5.96 -23.59
C ARG A 14 -6.13 5.82 -22.44
N ALA A 15 -5.31 6.84 -22.21
CA ALA A 15 -4.40 6.93 -21.06
C ALA A 15 -5.15 7.12 -19.72
N LEU A 16 -6.36 7.67 -19.76
CA LEU A 16 -7.27 7.80 -18.60
C LEU A 16 -8.23 6.60 -18.44
N SER A 17 -8.19 5.63 -19.37
CA SER A 17 -9.06 4.44 -19.40
C SER A 17 -8.30 3.15 -19.04
N THR A 18 -7.14 3.24 -18.39
CA THR A 18 -6.58 2.07 -17.70
C THR A 18 -7.31 1.96 -16.37
N SER A 19 -8.15 0.93 -16.24
CA SER A 19 -8.83 0.63 -14.98
C SER A 19 -7.79 0.50 -13.87
N PRO A 20 -8.03 0.98 -12.63
CA PRO A 20 -7.10 0.83 -11.51
C PRO A 20 -6.65 -0.63 -11.28
N GLU A 21 -7.43 -1.58 -11.77
CA GLU A 21 -7.19 -3.01 -11.75
C GLU A 21 -6.06 -3.46 -12.69
N GLU A 22 -5.85 -2.79 -13.82
CA GLU A 22 -4.77 -3.09 -14.78
C GLU A 22 -3.40 -2.55 -14.32
N LEU A 23 -3.40 -1.60 -13.38
CA LEU A 23 -2.20 -1.06 -12.73
C LEU A 23 -1.85 -1.79 -11.42
N ARG A 24 -2.62 -2.82 -11.03
CA ARG A 24 -2.28 -3.61 -9.85
C ARG A 24 -0.96 -4.34 -10.07
N ASP A 25 -0.06 -4.22 -9.10
CA ASP A 25 1.20 -4.94 -9.13
C ASP A 25 0.91 -6.46 -9.10
N PRO A 26 1.44 -7.26 -10.03
CA PRO A 26 1.10 -8.67 -10.15
C PRO A 26 1.67 -9.54 -9.01
N VAL A 27 2.59 -9.01 -8.21
CA VAL A 27 3.24 -9.72 -7.10
C VAL A 27 2.51 -9.47 -5.78
N THR A 28 2.06 -8.24 -5.56
CA THR A 28 1.41 -7.80 -4.32
C THR A 28 -0.11 -7.66 -4.45
N GLY A 29 -0.62 -7.59 -5.68
CA GLY A 29 -2.02 -7.33 -6.00
C GLY A 29 -2.46 -5.92 -5.64
N LEU A 30 -1.57 -5.03 -5.21
CA LEU A 30 -1.90 -3.69 -4.73
C LEU A 30 -2.02 -2.71 -5.89
N GLY A 31 -3.04 -1.86 -5.85
CA GLY A 31 -3.18 -0.75 -6.79
C GLY A 31 -2.10 0.32 -6.56
N PRO A 32 -1.81 1.18 -7.55
CA PRO A 32 -0.79 2.24 -7.44
C PRO A 32 -1.05 3.17 -6.24
N ASP A 33 -2.31 3.44 -5.92
CA ASP A 33 -2.71 4.25 -4.74
C ASP A 33 -2.47 3.53 -3.40
N GLU A 34 -2.46 2.19 -3.39
CA GLU A 34 -2.21 1.36 -2.20
C GLU A 34 -0.70 1.22 -1.90
N ILE A 35 0.16 1.54 -2.87
CA ILE A 35 1.63 1.50 -2.75
C ILE A 35 2.20 2.89 -2.35
N THR A 36 1.39 3.95 -2.41
CA THR A 36 1.74 5.26 -1.85
C THR A 36 1.88 5.20 -0.32
N GLU A 37 2.63 6.13 0.29
CA GLU A 37 2.77 6.20 1.76
C GLU A 37 1.40 6.24 2.46
N ASP A 38 0.49 7.10 1.99
CA ASP A 38 -0.90 7.18 2.47
C ASP A 38 -1.70 5.87 2.26
N GLY A 39 -1.43 5.16 1.16
CA GLY A 39 -2.04 3.86 0.82
C GLY A 39 -1.57 2.73 1.71
N VAL A 40 -0.27 2.69 2.01
CA VAL A 40 0.36 1.73 2.91
C VAL A 40 -0.14 1.96 4.34
N GLU A 41 -0.19 3.22 4.81
CA GLU A 41 -0.76 3.58 6.11
C GLU A 41 -2.21 3.12 6.23
N ARG A 42 -3.05 3.41 5.22
CA ARG A 42 -4.45 2.99 5.21
C ARG A 42 -4.58 1.46 5.25
N THR A 43 -3.73 0.74 4.54
CA THR A 43 -3.72 -0.72 4.52
C THR A 43 -3.30 -1.30 5.86
N LEU A 44 -2.27 -0.75 6.50
CA LEU A 44 -1.80 -1.14 7.82
C LEU A 44 -2.84 -0.84 8.91
N ILE A 45 -3.48 0.33 8.87
CA ILE A 45 -4.57 0.69 9.79
C ILE A 45 -5.73 -0.29 9.62
N ARG A 46 -6.16 -0.55 8.38
CA ARG A 46 -7.25 -1.50 8.09
C ARG A 46 -6.92 -2.89 8.60
N TRP A 47 -5.70 -3.37 8.36
CA TRP A 47 -5.22 -4.64 8.88
C TRP A 47 -5.22 -4.67 10.41
N PHE A 48 -4.67 -3.66 11.08
CA PHE A 48 -4.61 -3.62 12.55
C PHE A 48 -6.00 -3.58 13.22
N LEU A 49 -6.96 -2.92 12.57
CA LEU A 49 -8.36 -2.87 13.03
C LEU A 49 -9.10 -4.19 12.77
N SER A 50 -8.67 -5.00 11.81
CA SER A 50 -9.23 -6.33 11.56
C SER A 50 -8.88 -7.37 12.63
N LEU A 51 -7.85 -7.10 13.44
CA LEU A 51 -7.44 -7.96 14.55
C LEU A 51 -8.46 -7.93 15.70
N THR A 52 -8.52 -9.00 16.48
CA THR A 52 -9.22 -9.02 17.77
C THR A 52 -8.47 -8.17 18.82
N PRO A 53 -9.14 -7.79 19.94
CA PRO A 53 -8.46 -7.09 21.03
C PRO A 53 -7.22 -7.82 21.57
N ASP A 54 -7.28 -9.15 21.69
CA ASP A 54 -6.19 -9.96 22.22
C ASP A 54 -5.01 -10.04 21.24
N GLU A 55 -5.28 -10.18 19.94
CA GLU A 55 -4.24 -10.16 18.90
C GLU A 55 -3.53 -8.81 18.83
N ARG A 56 -4.27 -7.69 18.97
CA ARG A 56 -3.66 -6.36 19.08
C ARG A 56 -2.74 -6.24 20.28
N LEU A 57 -3.16 -6.76 21.43
CA LEU A 57 -2.37 -6.75 22.66
C LEU A 57 -1.07 -7.56 22.48
N MET A 58 -1.16 -8.77 21.92
CA MET A 58 0.02 -9.60 21.63
C MET A 58 0.98 -8.91 20.67
N TRP A 59 0.47 -8.31 19.59
CA TRP A 59 1.31 -7.61 18.62
C TRP A 59 2.02 -6.41 19.25
N ALA A 60 1.31 -5.57 20.01
CA ALA A 60 1.88 -4.40 20.66
C ALA A 60 2.94 -4.77 21.71
N GLN A 61 2.68 -5.81 22.50
CA GLN A 61 3.66 -6.34 23.47
C GLN A 61 4.90 -6.89 22.79
N GLY A 62 4.72 -7.68 21.72
CA GLY A 62 5.83 -8.22 20.93
C GLY A 62 6.68 -7.12 20.31
N HIS A 63 6.04 -6.08 19.75
CA HIS A 63 6.73 -4.93 19.18
C HIS A 63 7.51 -4.15 20.24
N ALA A 64 6.90 -3.85 21.39
CA ALA A 64 7.58 -3.19 22.50
C ALA A 64 8.80 -3.98 23.00
N GLN A 65 8.67 -5.30 23.13
CA GLN A 65 9.77 -6.19 23.51
C GLN A 65 10.89 -6.20 22.46
N ALA A 66 10.55 -6.21 21.16
CA ALA A 66 11.54 -6.12 20.09
C ALA A 66 12.32 -4.79 20.16
N VAL A 67 11.64 -3.66 20.36
CA VAL A 67 12.26 -2.35 20.54
C VAL A 67 13.19 -2.32 21.75
N LEU A 68 12.76 -2.89 22.88
CA LEU A 68 13.59 -2.99 24.08
C LEU A 68 14.82 -3.88 23.86
N ARG A 69 14.70 -4.99 23.12
CA ARG A 69 15.82 -5.86 22.75
C ARG A 69 16.82 -5.16 21.84
N MET A 70 16.34 -4.40 20.85
CA MET A 70 17.18 -3.61 19.96
C MET A 70 17.91 -2.50 20.73
N ARG A 71 17.23 -1.82 21.66
CA ARG A 71 17.82 -0.79 22.52
C ARG A 71 18.83 -1.36 23.54
N GLY A 72 18.64 -2.61 23.96
CA GLY A 72 19.49 -3.30 24.94
C GLY A 72 20.81 -3.85 24.39
N GLY A 73 21.09 -3.72 23.09
CA GLY A 73 22.45 -3.89 22.54
C GLY A 73 23.06 -5.29 22.67
N ARG A 74 22.25 -6.35 22.69
CA ARG A 74 22.74 -7.71 22.38
C ARG A 74 21.79 -8.41 21.43
N ILE A 75 22.00 -8.16 20.14
CA ILE A 75 21.72 -9.13 19.10
C ILE A 75 22.67 -10.30 19.40
N LEU A 76 22.19 -11.30 20.13
CA LEU A 76 22.89 -12.59 20.22
C LEU A 76 22.56 -13.37 18.94
N PRO A 77 23.57 -13.93 18.25
CA PRO A 77 23.38 -14.75 17.06
C PRO A 77 22.59 -16.03 17.34
#